data_AF-A0A3M9ZV25-F1
#
_entry.id   AF-A0A3M9ZV25-F1
#
_cell.length_a   1.000
_cell.length_b   1.000
_cell.length_c   1.000
_cell.angle_alpha   90.00
_cell.angle_beta   90.00
_cell.angle_gamma   90.00
#
_symmetry.space_group_name_H-M   'P 1'
#
loop_
_entity.id
_entity.type
_entity.pdbx_description
1 polymer ?
#
loop_
_entity_poly.entity_id
_entity_poly.type
_entity_poly.pdbx_seq_one_letter_code
_entity_poly.pdbx_strand_id
1 'polypeptide(L)'
;MCLSEPEVDDAIIEENLGLNKALDTYRKIVEKKEGESRGEKEQDNLDKKIKEIEDREVVEKVTEHIPVEIPCEKNKITIGPPTLTRFEKARIMGARALQLSQGAPPFIPIPKDARISLDISMEELEQRVIPITIRRVLPNGDYQNIPIEYAEK
;
A
#
# COMPACT_ATOMS: atom_id res chain seq x y z
N MET A 1 -24.43 -41.57 5.55
CA MET A 1 -22.97 -41.71 5.41
C MET A 1 -22.35 -40.73 6.38
N CYS A 2 -21.89 -41.21 7.54
CA CYS A 2 -21.09 -40.42 8.45
C CYS A 2 -19.74 -40.19 7.78
N LEU A 3 -19.45 -38.95 7.41
CA LEU A 3 -18.11 -38.56 7.00
C LEU A 3 -17.33 -38.38 8.30
N SER A 4 -16.46 -39.34 8.58
CA SER A 4 -15.44 -39.26 9.63
C SER A 4 -14.54 -38.07 9.34
N GLU A 5 -14.40 -37.16 10.30
CA GLU A 5 -13.43 -36.08 10.25
C GLU A 5 -12.01 -36.67 10.20
N PRO A 6 -11.11 -36.15 9.35
CA PRO A 6 -9.74 -36.65 9.27
C PRO A 6 -9.01 -36.30 10.57
N GLU A 7 -8.38 -37.31 11.17
CA GLU A 7 -7.47 -37.17 12.31
C GLU A 7 -6.34 -36.21 11.92
N VAL A 8 -6.22 -35.12 12.69
CA VAL A 8 -5.11 -34.17 12.57
C VAL A 8 -3.94 -34.79 13.34
N ASP A 9 -2.92 -35.24 12.60
CA ASP A 9 -1.67 -35.71 13.19
C ASP A 9 -1.10 -34.63 14.12
N ASP A 10 -0.90 -34.97 15.39
CA ASP A 10 -0.18 -34.19 16.41
C ASP A 10 1.31 -34.13 16.04
N ALA A 11 1.63 -33.43 14.95
CA ALA A 11 2.99 -32.98 14.70
C ALA A 11 3.31 -31.93 15.77
N ILE A 12 4.20 -32.30 16.68
CA ILE A 12 4.79 -31.42 17.69
C ILE A 12 5.20 -30.12 16.99
N ILE A 13 4.41 -29.07 17.21
CA ILE A 13 4.69 -27.73 16.71
C ILE A 13 5.96 -27.31 17.43
N GLU A 14 7.10 -27.27 16.73
CA GLU A 14 8.31 -26.63 17.25
C GLU A 14 7.93 -25.19 17.62
N GLU A 15 7.82 -24.95 18.93
CA GLU A 15 7.40 -23.68 19.51
C GLU A 15 8.29 -22.56 18.95
N ASN A 16 7.68 -21.67 18.16
CA ASN A 16 8.20 -20.36 17.77
C ASN A 16 9.62 -20.33 17.18
N LEU A 17 9.81 -20.92 15.99
CA LEU A 17 11.05 -20.83 15.18
C LEU A 17 11.67 -19.41 15.08
N GLY A 18 10.85 -18.36 15.10
CA GLY A 18 11.30 -16.96 15.07
C GLY A 18 11.93 -16.50 16.40
N LEU A 19 11.34 -16.89 17.52
CA LEU A 19 11.82 -16.57 18.86
C LEU A 19 13.17 -17.25 19.12
N ASN A 20 13.28 -18.55 18.81
CA ASN A 20 14.50 -19.33 19.00
C ASN A 20 15.67 -18.75 18.19
N LYS A 21 15.43 -18.35 16.93
CA LYS A 21 16.42 -17.64 16.11
C LYS A 21 16.85 -16.31 16.74
N ALA A 22 15.92 -15.55 17.30
CA ALA A 22 16.23 -14.28 17.96
C ALA A 22 17.10 -14.50 19.22
N LEU A 23 16.78 -15.50 20.04
CA LEU A 23 17.55 -15.86 21.23
C LEU A 23 18.99 -16.29 20.89
N ASP A 24 19.16 -17.12 19.85
CA ASP A 24 20.47 -17.56 19.37
C ASP A 24 21.32 -16.40 18.86
N THR A 25 20.70 -15.46 18.13
CA THR A 25 21.42 -14.26 17.68
C THR A 25 21.82 -13.37 18.85
N TYR A 26 20.97 -13.23 19.86
CA TYR A 26 21.28 -12.46 21.06
C TYR A 26 22.49 -13.06 21.79
N ARG A 27 22.51 -14.38 21.99
CA ARG A 27 23.65 -15.10 22.60
C ARG A 27 24.96 -14.80 21.86
N LYS A 28 24.98 -14.97 20.52
CA LYS A 28 26.16 -14.73 19.68
C LYS A 28 26.66 -13.28 19.70
N ILE A 29 25.75 -12.30 19.71
CA ILE A 29 26.11 -10.88 19.77
C ILE A 29 26.80 -10.56 21.10
N VAL A 30 26.31 -11.16 22.18
CA VAL A 30 26.81 -10.91 23.51
C VAL A 30 28.17 -11.60 23.68
N GLU A 31 28.32 -12.86 23.27
CA GLU A 31 29.63 -13.57 23.22
C GLU A 31 30.70 -12.78 22.44
N LYS A 32 30.34 -12.18 21.31
CA LYS A 32 31.27 -11.39 20.48
C LYS A 32 31.72 -10.08 21.12
N LYS A 33 30.96 -9.51 22.07
CA LYS A 33 31.24 -8.20 22.68
C LYS A 33 32.17 -8.24 23.89
N GLU A 34 32.20 -9.31 24.66
CA GLU A 34 32.94 -9.37 25.93
C GLU A 34 34.09 -10.40 25.93
N GLY A 35 34.29 -11.15 24.84
CA GLY A 35 35.32 -12.18 24.75
C GLY A 35 34.90 -13.50 25.42
N GLU A 36 35.52 -14.59 24.99
CA GLU A 36 35.11 -15.98 25.31
C GLU A 36 35.26 -16.37 26.81
N SER A 37 35.96 -15.56 27.62
CA SER A 37 36.21 -15.83 29.04
C SER A 37 35.30 -15.01 29.95
N ARG A 38 34.07 -15.49 30.17
CA ARG A 38 33.12 -14.91 31.13
C ARG A 38 33.21 -15.57 32.51
N GLY A 39 32.97 -14.78 33.56
CA GLY A 39 32.76 -15.30 34.90
C GLY A 39 31.39 -15.98 35.04
N GLU A 40 31.27 -16.95 35.94
CA GLU A 40 30.03 -17.72 36.24
C GLU A 40 28.80 -16.80 36.45
N LYS A 41 29.01 -15.66 37.13
CA LYS A 41 27.98 -14.64 37.39
C LYS A 41 27.44 -13.95 36.14
N GLU A 42 28.27 -13.80 35.11
CA GLU A 42 27.87 -13.14 33.86
C GLU A 42 27.04 -14.09 33.01
N GLN A 43 27.39 -15.38 33.00
CA GLN A 43 26.60 -16.42 32.33
C GLN A 43 25.21 -16.55 32.97
N ASP A 44 25.14 -16.57 34.31
CA ASP A 44 23.86 -16.57 35.04
C ASP A 44 22.97 -15.37 34.71
N ASN A 45 23.57 -14.19 34.54
CA ASN A 45 22.83 -12.97 34.18
C ASN A 45 22.33 -13.01 32.73
N LEU A 46 23.03 -13.69 31.83
CA LEU A 46 22.61 -13.88 30.44
C LEU A 46 21.47 -14.87 30.33
N ASP A 47 21.55 -16.00 31.03
CA ASP A 47 20.49 -17.00 31.04
C ASP A 47 19.20 -16.44 31.67
N LYS A 48 19.32 -15.63 32.72
CA LYS A 48 18.17 -14.89 33.28
C LYS A 48 17.52 -13.95 32.25
N LYS A 49 18.32 -13.24 31.47
CA LYS A 49 17.82 -12.34 30.40
C LYS A 49 17.18 -13.12 29.25
N ILE A 50 17.73 -14.28 28.87
CA ILE A 50 17.18 -15.13 27.81
C ILE A 50 15.79 -15.64 28.25
N LYS A 51 15.66 -16.13 29.48
CA LYS A 51 14.37 -16.54 30.04
C LYS A 51 13.37 -15.40 30.09
N GLU A 52 13.81 -14.21 30.50
CA GLU A 52 12.95 -13.01 30.47
C GLU A 52 12.48 -12.65 29.05
N ILE A 53 13.26 -12.93 28.01
CA ILE A 53 12.85 -12.70 26.61
C ILE A 53 11.89 -13.79 26.13
N GLU A 54 12.12 -15.03 26.54
CA GLU A 54 11.27 -16.19 26.24
C GLU A 54 9.88 -16.05 26.87
N ASP A 55 9.81 -15.55 28.10
CA ASP A 55 8.56 -15.37 28.86
C ASP A 55 7.74 -14.13 28.42
N ARG A 56 8.25 -13.30 27.52
CA ARG A 56 7.51 -12.12 27.03
C ARG A 56 6.41 -12.55 26.07
N GLU A 57 5.18 -12.11 26.35
CA GLU A 57 4.07 -12.26 25.41
C GLU A 57 4.36 -11.50 24.10
N VAL A 58 4.33 -12.23 22.97
CA VAL A 58 4.43 -11.64 21.64
C VAL A 58 3.08 -10.97 21.31
N VAL A 59 3.04 -9.65 21.41
CA VAL A 59 1.84 -8.88 21.06
C VAL A 59 1.82 -8.59 19.56
N GLU A 60 1.25 -9.49 18.76
CA GLU A 60 0.91 -9.20 17.36
C GLU A 60 -0.42 -8.43 17.29
N LYS A 61 -0.36 -7.11 17.47
CA LYS A 61 -1.52 -6.25 17.16
C LYS A 61 -1.57 -5.99 15.66
N VAL A 62 -2.33 -6.80 14.93
CA VAL A 62 -2.76 -6.46 13.57
C VAL A 62 -3.77 -5.32 13.69
N THR A 63 -3.31 -4.08 13.65
CA THR A 63 -4.20 -2.93 13.57
C THR A 63 -4.80 -2.89 12.17
N GLU A 64 -6.09 -3.16 12.04
CA GLU A 64 -6.82 -2.97 10.79
C GLU A 64 -6.75 -1.48 10.41
N HIS A 65 -6.16 -1.20 9.24
CA HIS A 65 -6.07 0.17 8.73
C HIS A 65 -7.40 0.56 8.08
N ILE A 66 -8.00 1.65 8.56
CA ILE A 66 -9.20 2.22 7.97
C ILE A 66 -8.76 3.23 6.90
N PRO A 67 -9.19 3.09 5.63
CA PRO A 67 -8.87 4.04 4.56
C PRO A 67 -9.23 5.49 4.91
N VAL A 68 -8.25 6.40 4.83
CA VAL A 68 -8.45 7.84 5.07
C VAL A 68 -8.20 8.63 3.77
N GLU A 69 -8.94 9.72 3.60
CA GLU A 69 -8.69 10.69 2.52
C GLU A 69 -7.51 11.61 2.89
N ILE A 70 -6.49 11.62 2.03
CA ILE A 70 -5.35 12.52 2.11
C ILE A 70 -5.70 13.81 1.35
N PRO A 71 -5.81 14.96 2.03
CA PRO A 71 -6.19 16.21 1.38
C PRO A 71 -5.11 16.71 0.42
N CYS A 72 -5.51 17.39 -0.66
CA CYS A 72 -4.60 18.12 -1.53
C CYS A 72 -4.18 19.44 -0.85
N GLU A 73 -3.09 19.44 -0.09
CA GLU A 73 -2.57 20.67 0.50
C GLU A 73 -2.00 21.61 -0.57
N LYS A 74 -2.43 22.88 -0.57
CA LYS A 74 -1.95 23.93 -1.49
C LYS A 74 -2.06 23.56 -2.98
N ASN A 75 -3.10 22.81 -3.36
CA ASN A 75 -3.33 22.30 -4.72
C ASN A 75 -2.18 21.44 -5.25
N LYS A 76 -1.40 20.80 -4.37
CA LYS A 76 -0.33 19.88 -4.74
C LYS A 76 -0.77 18.44 -4.57
N ILE A 77 -0.38 17.63 -5.54
CA ILE A 77 -0.56 16.18 -5.52
C ILE A 77 0.50 15.58 -4.59
N THR A 78 0.09 14.81 -3.60
CA THR A 78 1.00 14.10 -2.68
C THR A 78 1.17 12.64 -3.07
N ILE A 79 0.14 12.01 -3.64
CA ILE A 79 0.20 10.60 -4.07
C ILE A 79 0.61 10.51 -5.54
N GLY A 80 1.80 9.99 -5.81
CA GLY A 80 2.29 9.73 -7.17
C GLY A 80 2.85 10.97 -7.89
N PRO A 81 3.06 10.91 -9.21
CA PRO A 81 3.65 12.03 -9.97
C PRO A 81 2.68 13.21 -10.08
N PRO A 82 3.18 14.46 -10.15
CA PRO A 82 2.34 15.65 -10.27
C PRO A 82 1.61 15.77 -11.62
N THR A 83 2.02 15.00 -12.62
CA THR A 83 1.37 14.95 -13.93
C THR A 83 0.36 13.79 -14.03
N LEU A 84 -0.54 13.88 -15.00
CA LEU A 84 -1.43 12.78 -15.35
C LEU A 84 -0.63 11.62 -15.98
N THR A 85 -0.78 10.43 -15.42
CA THR A 85 -0.19 9.21 -15.99
C THR A 85 -0.85 8.87 -17.32
N ARG A 86 -0.13 8.10 -18.17
CA ARG A 86 -0.68 7.62 -19.45
C ARG A 86 -1.99 6.84 -19.29
N PHE A 87 -2.13 6.11 -18.17
CA PHE A 87 -3.31 5.31 -17.88
C PHE A 87 -4.50 6.19 -17.45
N GLU A 88 -4.25 7.20 -16.63
CA GLU A 88 -5.26 8.19 -16.26
C GLU A 88 -5.75 8.95 -17.49
N LYS A 89 -4.83 9.48 -18.31
CA LYS A 89 -5.17 10.16 -19.57
C LYS A 89 -6.04 9.26 -20.46
N ALA A 90 -5.61 8.01 -20.70
CA ALA A 90 -6.34 7.04 -21.52
C ALA A 90 -7.74 6.71 -20.96
N ARG A 91 -7.85 6.54 -19.64
CA ARG A 91 -9.14 6.24 -18.99
C ARG A 91 -10.11 7.41 -19.10
N ILE A 92 -9.63 8.63 -18.91
CA ILE A 92 -10.41 9.86 -18.99
C ILE A 92 -10.94 10.07 -20.40
N MET A 93 -10.05 10.04 -21.41
CA MET A 93 -10.45 10.25 -22.81
C MET A 93 -11.42 9.16 -23.29
N GLY A 94 -11.25 7.91 -22.85
CA GLY A 94 -12.13 6.81 -23.19
C GLY A 94 -13.52 6.96 -22.58
N ALA A 95 -13.60 7.26 -21.28
CA ALA A 95 -14.88 7.50 -20.61
C ALA A 95 -15.60 8.72 -21.21
N ARG A 96 -14.87 9.80 -21.50
CA ARG A 96 -15.44 11.01 -22.09
C ARG A 96 -15.89 10.80 -23.53
N ALA A 97 -15.11 10.08 -24.35
CA ALA A 97 -15.53 9.71 -25.70
C ALA A 97 -16.81 8.88 -25.69
N LEU A 98 -16.96 7.97 -24.72
CA LEU A 98 -18.19 7.19 -24.54
C LEU A 98 -19.39 8.11 -24.21
N GLN A 99 -19.23 9.06 -23.29
CA GLN A 99 -20.29 10.03 -22.99
C GLN A 99 -20.72 10.82 -24.23
N LEU A 100 -19.76 11.32 -25.01
CA LEU A 100 -20.03 12.06 -26.25
C LEU A 100 -20.75 11.17 -27.28
N SER A 101 -20.38 9.89 -27.39
CA SER A 101 -21.06 8.93 -28.27
C SER A 101 -22.53 8.66 -27.86
N GLN A 102 -22.84 8.86 -26.58
CA GLN A 102 -24.21 8.77 -26.04
C GLN A 102 -24.98 10.09 -26.14
N GLY A 103 -24.44 11.08 -26.85
CA GLY A 103 -25.08 12.38 -27.07
C GLY A 103 -24.89 13.39 -25.93
N ALA A 104 -23.94 13.16 -25.02
CA ALA A 104 -23.60 14.18 -24.03
C ALA A 104 -23.04 15.44 -24.72
N PRO A 105 -23.35 16.64 -24.19
CA PRO A 105 -22.86 17.89 -24.79
C PRO A 105 -21.33 18.04 -24.61
N PRO A 106 -20.61 18.50 -25.64
CA PRO A 106 -19.21 18.88 -25.52
C PRO A 106 -19.06 20.20 -24.76
N PHE A 107 -17.98 20.34 -24.00
CA PHE A 107 -17.60 21.55 -23.26
C PHE A 107 -16.85 22.57 -24.13
N ILE A 108 -16.36 22.13 -25.29
CA ILE A 108 -15.69 22.97 -26.29
C ILE A 108 -16.50 23.03 -27.58
N PRO A 109 -16.30 24.06 -28.41
CA PRO A 109 -16.75 24.02 -29.80
C PRO A 109 -16.14 22.83 -30.54
N ILE A 110 -16.96 22.11 -31.32
CA ILE A 110 -16.49 20.94 -32.07
C ILE A 110 -15.45 21.39 -33.11
N PRO A 111 -14.21 20.88 -33.07
CA PRO A 111 -13.19 21.21 -34.06
C PRO A 111 -13.63 20.77 -35.45
N LYS A 112 -13.26 21.52 -36.50
CA LYS A 112 -13.59 21.16 -37.89
C LYS A 112 -12.93 19.84 -38.33
N ASP A 113 -11.81 19.49 -37.71
CA ASP A 113 -11.03 18.30 -38.04
C ASP A 113 -11.48 17.06 -37.24
N ALA A 114 -12.34 17.23 -36.24
CA ALA A 114 -12.81 16.14 -35.39
C ALA A 114 -13.78 15.25 -36.18
N ARG A 115 -13.45 13.96 -36.31
CA ARG A 115 -14.28 12.95 -36.99
C ARG A 115 -14.94 11.99 -36.03
N ILE A 116 -14.31 11.74 -34.89
CA ILE A 116 -14.77 10.79 -33.88
C ILE A 116 -14.88 11.47 -32.50
N SER A 117 -15.73 10.92 -31.63
CA SER A 117 -15.89 11.40 -30.25
C SER A 117 -14.58 11.43 -29.46
N LEU A 118 -13.61 10.58 -29.82
CA LEU A 118 -12.29 10.55 -29.21
C LEU A 118 -11.49 11.82 -29.52
N ASP A 119 -11.60 12.39 -30.72
CA ASP A 119 -10.89 13.63 -31.10
C ASP A 119 -11.37 14.79 -30.22
N ILE A 120 -12.69 14.87 -30.01
CA ILE A 120 -13.29 15.88 -29.14
C ILE A 120 -12.84 15.68 -27.69
N SER A 121 -12.81 14.43 -27.19
CA SER A 121 -12.40 14.17 -25.81
C SER A 121 -10.90 14.41 -25.57
N MET A 122 -10.05 14.22 -26.59
CA MET A 122 -8.64 14.60 -26.53
C MET A 122 -8.47 16.11 -26.38
N GLU A 123 -9.16 16.89 -27.21
CA GLU A 123 -9.14 18.36 -27.15
C GLU A 123 -9.70 18.91 -25.81
N GLU A 124 -10.80 18.35 -25.31
CA GLU A 124 -11.36 18.73 -24.00
C GLU A 124 -10.39 18.43 -22.85
N LEU A 125 -9.66 17.31 -22.93
CA LEU A 125 -8.66 16.92 -21.94
C LEU A 125 -7.44 17.85 -21.96
N GLU A 126 -6.98 18.24 -23.15
CA GLU A 126 -5.88 19.20 -23.32
C GLU A 126 -6.21 20.59 -22.78
N GLN A 127 -7.46 21.03 -22.97
CA GLN A 127 -7.98 22.28 -22.42
C GLN A 127 -8.39 22.19 -20.95
N ARG A 128 -8.35 21.00 -20.33
CA ARG A 128 -8.71 20.74 -18.92
C ARG A 128 -10.13 21.18 -18.54
N VAL A 129 -11.07 21.11 -19.49
CA VAL A 129 -12.47 21.52 -19.28
C VAL A 129 -13.38 20.38 -18.80
N ILE A 130 -12.88 19.14 -18.76
CA ILE A 130 -13.66 17.98 -18.31
C ILE A 130 -13.78 18.03 -16.78
N PRO A 131 -15.00 18.15 -16.20
CA PRO A 131 -15.19 18.23 -14.77
C PRO A 131 -15.10 16.85 -14.11
N ILE A 132 -13.86 16.39 -13.89
CA ILE A 132 -13.58 15.09 -13.24
C ILE A 132 -12.50 15.20 -12.17
N THR A 133 -12.56 14.26 -11.23
CA THR A 133 -11.59 14.08 -10.15
C THR A 133 -11.01 12.67 -10.23
N ILE A 134 -9.70 12.55 -10.06
CA ILE A 134 -8.96 11.29 -10.10
C ILE A 134 -8.71 10.84 -8.67
N ARG A 135 -9.15 9.63 -8.32
CA ARG A 135 -8.84 9.03 -7.01
C ARG A 135 -7.62 8.13 -7.14
N ARG A 136 -6.50 8.50 -6.52
CA ARG A 136 -5.31 7.64 -6.37
C ARG A 136 -5.37 6.92 -5.03
N VAL A 137 -5.15 5.62 -5.00
CA VAL A 137 -5.25 4.77 -3.81
C VAL A 137 -3.89 4.13 -3.51
N LEU A 138 -3.46 4.17 -2.26
CA LEU A 138 -2.24 3.54 -1.75
C LEU A 138 -2.51 2.07 -1.39
N PRO A 139 -1.46 1.24 -1.25
CA PRO A 139 -1.62 -0.18 -0.88
C PRO A 139 -2.30 -0.40 0.48
N ASN A 140 -2.21 0.58 1.40
CA ASN A 140 -2.91 0.56 2.69
C ASN A 140 -4.40 0.93 2.56
N GLY A 141 -4.86 1.41 1.40
CA GLY A 141 -6.24 1.82 1.15
C GLY A 141 -6.48 3.32 1.25
N ASP A 142 -5.54 4.10 1.80
CA ASP A 142 -5.64 5.57 1.81
C ASP A 142 -5.72 6.10 0.39
N TYR A 143 -6.43 7.21 0.21
CA TYR A 143 -6.63 7.76 -1.11
C TYR A 143 -6.57 9.28 -1.16
N GLN A 144 -6.29 9.81 -2.34
CA GLN A 144 -6.33 11.24 -2.62
C GLN A 144 -7.23 11.49 -3.82
N ASN A 145 -8.17 12.41 -3.65
CA ASN A 145 -9.02 12.93 -4.72
C ASN A 145 -8.33 14.15 -5.36
N ILE A 146 -7.94 14.01 -6.62
CA ILE A 146 -7.15 14.98 -7.38
C ILE A 146 -8.01 15.58 -8.51
N PRO A 147 -8.48 16.81 -8.39
CA PRO A 147 -9.08 17.54 -9.51
C PRO A 147 -8.12 17.63 -10.69
N ILE A 148 -8.65 17.52 -11.91
CA ILE A 148 -7.81 17.54 -13.12
C ILE A 148 -7.00 18.83 -13.27
N GLU A 149 -7.48 19.93 -12.70
CA GLU A 149 -6.83 21.25 -12.71
C GLU A 149 -5.50 21.27 -11.96
N TYR A 150 -5.32 20.40 -10.96
CA TYR A 150 -4.13 20.41 -10.10
C TYR A 150 -2.96 19.63 -10.71
N ALA A 151 -3.24 18.77 -11.70
CA ALA A 151 -2.21 17.99 -12.36
C ALA A 151 -1.46 18.83 -13.41
N GLU A 152 -0.14 18.86 -13.28
CA GLU A 152 0.77 19.57 -14.18
C GLU A 152 0.66 19.05 -15.63
N LYS A 153 1.06 19.89 -16.60
CA LYS A 153 1.04 19.56 -18.04
C LYS A 153 2.22 18.68 -18.43
#